data_AF-A0A3C1KHU9-F1
#
_entry.id   AF-A0A3C1KHU9-F1
#
_cell.length_a   1.000
_cell.length_b   1.000
_cell.length_c   1.000
_cell.angle_alpha   90.00
_cell.angle_beta   90.00
_cell.angle_gamma   90.00
#
_symmetry.space_group_name_H-M   'P 1'
#
loop_
_entity.id
_entity.type
_entity.pdbx_description
1 polymer ?
#
loop_
_entity_poly.entity_id
_entity_poly.type
_entity_poly.pdbx_seq_one_letter_code
_entity_poly.pdbx_strand_id
1 'polypeptide(L)'
;LESRVKRAAIMADGSQVTAEDLELDVDANEEALPLNLRQVRDAAERGAIIRALGHAGDNVSEAAALLGVTRPTLYTMLEKYGLK
;
A
#
# COMPACT_ATOMS: atom_id res chain seq x y z
N LEU A 1 11.01 8.55 -24.51
CA LEU A 1 10.54 8.51 -23.10
C LEU A 1 11.64 7.89 -22.23
N GLU A 2 12.78 8.57 -22.10
CA GLU A 2 13.99 7.99 -21.46
C GLU A 2 14.69 9.00 -20.52
N SER A 3 14.22 10.25 -20.50
CA SER A 3 14.88 11.37 -19.83
C SER A 3 14.21 11.81 -18.52
N ARG A 4 13.11 11.15 -18.09
CA ARG A 4 12.43 11.48 -16.82
C ARG A 4 12.89 10.62 -15.64
N VAL A 5 13.25 9.36 -15.88
CA VAL A 5 13.81 8.46 -14.85
C VAL A 5 15.20 8.94 -14.40
N LYS A 6 16.02 9.46 -15.32
CA LYS A 6 17.36 9.96 -14.99
C LYS A 6 17.38 11.26 -14.18
N ARG A 7 16.31 12.06 -14.19
CA ARG A 7 16.24 13.31 -13.43
C ARG A 7 15.77 13.10 -11.99
N ALA A 8 14.93 12.09 -11.76
CA ALA A 8 14.52 11.68 -10.41
C ALA A 8 15.68 11.08 -9.60
N ALA A 9 16.60 10.39 -10.27
CA ALA A 9 17.76 9.78 -9.62
C ALA A 9 18.86 10.77 -9.17
N ILE A 10 18.86 12.02 -9.65
CA ILE A 10 19.92 13.01 -9.36
C ILE A 10 19.53 13.98 -8.22
N MET A 11 18.26 14.04 -7.80
CA MET A 11 17.79 15.01 -6.79
C MET A 11 17.28 14.41 -5.47
N ALA A 12 17.51 13.13 -5.21
CA ALA A 12 17.14 12.51 -3.92
C ALA A 12 18.36 12.37 -3.00
N ASP A 13 18.91 13.50 -2.58
CA ASP A 13 19.71 13.57 -1.35
C ASP A 13 18.71 13.85 -0.19
N GLY A 14 18.10 12.80 0.36
CA GLY A 14 17.13 12.97 1.45
C GLY A 14 16.33 11.72 1.81
N SER A 15 16.66 11.13 2.95
CA SER A 15 16.13 9.89 3.53
C SER A 15 14.75 10.07 4.20
N GLN A 16 13.66 10.10 3.40
CA GLN A 16 12.31 9.60 3.73
C GLN A 16 11.27 10.28 2.83
N VAL A 17 10.51 9.47 2.09
CA VAL A 17 9.32 9.94 1.37
C VAL A 17 8.18 10.02 2.38
N THR A 18 7.66 11.23 2.62
CA THR A 18 6.52 11.45 3.52
C THR A 18 5.21 11.39 2.73
N ALA A 19 4.07 11.22 3.42
CA ALA A 19 2.76 11.09 2.79
C ALA A 19 2.36 12.29 1.89
N GLU A 20 3.07 13.41 1.98
CA GLU A 20 2.86 14.61 1.16
C GLU A 20 3.58 14.56 -0.21
N ASP A 21 4.58 13.69 -0.39
CA ASP A 21 5.36 13.58 -1.64
C ASP A 21 4.69 12.72 -2.71
N LEU A 22 3.62 11.99 -2.35
CA LEU A 22 3.08 10.96 -3.23
C LEU A 22 1.98 11.43 -4.18
N GLU A 23 1.59 12.71 -4.18
CA GLU A 23 0.50 13.28 -5.02
C GLU A 23 -0.67 12.30 -5.22
N LEU A 24 -0.95 11.46 -4.21
CA LEU A 24 -2.06 10.55 -4.26
C LEU A 24 -3.23 11.47 -4.03
N ASP A 25 -3.99 11.73 -5.10
CA ASP A 25 -5.35 12.20 -5.00
C ASP A 25 -5.97 11.54 -3.77
N VAL A 26 -6.02 12.30 -2.69
CA VAL A 26 -7.09 12.20 -1.71
C VAL A 26 -8.30 12.47 -2.59
N ASP A 27 -8.80 11.40 -3.21
CA ASP A 27 -10.11 11.35 -3.80
C ASP A 27 -11.00 11.80 -2.65
N ALA A 28 -11.28 13.10 -2.67
CA ALA A 28 -12.17 13.81 -1.80
C ALA A 28 -13.60 13.42 -2.17
N ASN A 29 -13.84 12.13 -2.38
CA ASN A 29 -15.09 11.54 -2.02
C ASN A 29 -14.99 11.37 -0.51
N GLU A 30 -15.69 12.27 0.18
CA GLU A 30 -16.27 11.99 1.49
C GLU A 30 -16.68 10.52 1.54
N GLU A 31 -15.80 9.64 2.05
CA GLU A 31 -16.13 8.25 2.24
C GLU A 31 -17.21 8.25 3.30
N ALA A 32 -18.46 8.15 2.84
CA ALA A 32 -19.62 7.96 3.68
C ALA A 32 -19.24 6.96 4.76
N LEU A 33 -19.25 7.42 6.02
CA LEU A 33 -18.81 6.64 7.17
C LEU A 33 -19.28 5.20 6.99
N PRO A 34 -18.37 4.22 6.93
CA PRO A 34 -18.72 2.85 6.57
C PRO A 34 -19.86 2.38 7.47
N LEU A 35 -21.02 2.11 6.85
CA LEU A 35 -22.29 1.90 7.55
C LEU A 35 -22.30 0.58 8.34
N ASN A 36 -21.34 -0.31 8.09
CA ASN A 36 -21.20 -1.58 8.78
C ASN A 36 -19.74 -2.00 9.00
N LEU A 37 -19.54 -2.85 10.01
CA LEU A 37 -18.23 -3.36 10.43
C LEU A 37 -17.50 -4.15 9.33
N ARG A 38 -18.23 -4.74 8.37
CA ARG A 38 -17.61 -5.46 7.26
C ARG A 38 -16.77 -4.51 6.41
N GLN A 39 -17.33 -3.35 6.06
CA GLN A 39 -16.62 -2.33 5.28
C GLN A 39 -15.41 -1.77 6.04
N VAL A 40 -15.57 -1.50 7.34
CA VAL A 40 -14.46 -1.04 8.21
C VAL A 40 -13.30 -2.04 8.19
N ARG A 41 -13.62 -3.33 8.38
CA ARG A 41 -12.60 -4.39 8.38
C ARG A 41 -11.94 -4.53 7.02
N ASP A 42 -12.72 -4.52 5.94
CA ASP A 42 -12.19 -4.66 4.58
C ASP A 42 -11.22 -3.50 4.24
N ALA A 43 -11.57 -2.26 4.61
CA ALA A 43 -10.69 -1.09 4.43
C ALA A 43 -9.42 -1.17 5.29
N ALA A 44 -9.57 -1.56 6.57
CA ALA A 44 -8.44 -1.72 7.48
C ALA A 44 -7.46 -2.82 7.02
N GLU A 45 -7.99 -3.97 6.57
CA GLU A 45 -7.20 -5.07 6.01
C GLU A 45 -6.46 -4.62 4.75
N ARG A 46 -7.14 -3.93 3.82
CA ARG A 46 -6.51 -3.40 2.60
C ARG A 46 -5.35 -2.46 2.93
N GLY A 47 -5.57 -1.52 3.85
CA GLY A 47 -4.54 -0.60 4.30
C GLY A 47 -3.37 -1.29 4.99
N ALA A 48 -3.62 -2.34 5.79
CA ALA A 48 -2.56 -3.10 6.43
C ALA A 48 -1.68 -3.83 5.41
N ILE A 49 -2.29 -4.43 4.39
CA ILE A 49 -1.57 -5.15 3.32
C ILE A 49 -0.66 -4.19 2.54
N ILE A 50 -1.19 -3.04 2.13
CA ILE A 50 -0.41 -2.03 1.38
C ILE A 50 0.78 -1.56 2.20
N ARG A 51 0.58 -1.24 3.49
CA ARG A 51 1.68 -0.85 4.38
C ARG A 51 2.72 -1.95 4.53
N ALA A 52 2.30 -3.19 4.76
CA ALA A 52 3.22 -4.31 4.91
C ALA A 52 4.06 -4.57 3.66
N LEU A 53 3.47 -4.46 2.47
CA LEU A 53 4.20 -4.57 1.19
C LEU A 53 5.17 -3.42 0.99
N GLY A 54 4.76 -2.19 1.30
CA GLY A 54 5.64 -1.02 1.25
C GLY A 54 6.85 -1.17 2.18
N HIS A 55 6.64 -1.67 3.40
CA HIS A 55 7.73 -1.94 4.35
C HIS A 55 8.63 -3.09 3.90
N ALA A 56 8.08 -4.10 3.24
CA ALA A 56 8.79 -5.27 2.76
C ALA A 56 9.41 -5.10 1.35
N GLY A 57 9.24 -3.95 0.71
CA GLY A 57 9.69 -3.74 -0.68
C GLY A 57 9.08 -4.76 -1.65
N ASP A 58 7.75 -4.96 -1.58
CA ASP A 58 6.99 -5.95 -2.35
C ASP A 58 7.36 -7.43 -2.10
N ASN A 59 8.20 -7.71 -1.09
CA ASN A 59 8.47 -9.08 -0.66
C ASN A 59 7.26 -9.67 0.09
N VAL A 60 6.41 -10.41 -0.62
CA VAL A 60 5.22 -11.09 -0.09
C VAL A 60 5.53 -11.95 1.13
N SER A 61 6.71 -12.56 1.20
CA SER A 61 7.12 -13.41 2.31
C SER A 61 7.26 -12.65 3.61
N GLU A 62 7.90 -11.49 3.51
CA GLU A 62 8.21 -10.62 4.62
C GLU A 62 6.97 -9.81 5.03
N ALA A 63 6.19 -9.35 4.05
CA ALA A 63 4.88 -8.75 4.31
C ALA A 63 3.93 -9.71 5.06
N ALA A 64 3.90 -10.99 4.68
CA ALA A 64 3.09 -12.00 5.39
C ALA A 64 3.56 -12.19 6.84
N ALA A 65 4.88 -12.19 7.06
CA ALA A 65 5.46 -12.27 8.40
C ALA A 65 5.11 -11.03 9.25
N LEU A 66 5.20 -9.82 8.68
CA LEU A 66 4.82 -8.57 9.34
C LEU A 66 3.33 -8.53 9.72
N LEU A 67 2.46 -9.11 8.87
CA LEU A 67 1.02 -9.20 9.12
C LEU A 67 0.64 -10.37 10.05
N GLY A 68 1.58 -11.25 10.41
CA GLY A 68 1.31 -12.42 11.25
C GLY A 68 0.45 -13.49 10.55
N VAL A 69 0.50 -13.56 9.21
CA VAL A 69 -0.27 -14.53 8.41
C VAL A 69 0.65 -15.41 7.57
N THR A 70 0.09 -16.48 7.02
CA THR A 70 0.84 -17.33 6.08
C THR A 70 0.90 -16.69 4.69
N ARG A 71 1.90 -17.05 3.87
CA ARG A 71 1.98 -16.58 2.48
C ARG A 71 0.71 -16.91 1.66
N PRO A 72 0.15 -18.14 1.70
CA PRO A 72 -1.11 -18.42 1.00
C PRO A 72 -2.25 -17.48 1.44
N THR A 73 -2.36 -17.18 2.74
CA THR A 73 -3.36 -16.24 3.25
C THR A 73 -3.18 -14.84 2.65
N LEU A 74 -1.93 -14.35 2.57
CA LEU A 74 -1.67 -13.03 1.98
C LEU A 74 -2.01 -13.02 0.48
N TYR A 75 -1.72 -14.09 -0.27
CA TYR A 75 -2.14 -14.19 -1.68
C TYR A 75 -3.67 -14.15 -1.83
N THR A 76 -4.41 -14.87 -0.99
CA THR A 76 -5.88 -14.81 -1.00
C THR A 76 -6.39 -13.42 -0.68
N MET A 77 -5.77 -12.70 0.25
CA MET A 77 -6.14 -11.33 0.58
C MET A 77 -5.84 -10.36 -0.57
N LEU A 78 -4.68 -10.49 -1.23
CA LEU A 78 -4.32 -9.70 -2.40
C LEU A 78 -5.33 -9.88 -3.54
N GLU A 79 -5.73 -11.12 -3.82
CA GLU A 79 -6.75 -11.42 -4.82
C GLU A 79 -8.13 -10.90 -4.40
N LYS A 80 -8.52 -11.08 -3.13
CA LYS A 80 -9.78 -10.55 -2.57
C LYS A 80 -9.91 -9.03 -2.76
N TYR A 81 -8.81 -8.30 -2.61
CA TYR A 81 -8.79 -6.83 -2.64
C TYR A 81 -8.31 -6.22 -3.96
N GLY A 82 -8.01 -7.04 -4.97
CA GLY A 82 -7.54 -6.60 -6.28
C GLY A 82 -6.20 -5.86 -6.21
N LEU A 83 -5.27 -6.33 -5.38
CA LEU A 83 -3.95 -5.72 -5.14
C LEU A 83 -2.81 -6.46 -5.86
N LYS A 84 -3.12 -7.15 -6.97
CA LYS A 84 -2.17 -7.95 -7.76
C LYS A 84 -1.90 -7.30 -9.11
#